data_AF-A0A2N5B7D3-F1
#
_entry.id   AF-A0A2N5B7D3-F1
#
_cell.length_a   1.000
_cell.length_b   1.000
_cell.length_c   1.000
_cell.angle_alpha   90.00
_cell.angle_beta   90.00
_cell.angle_gamma   90.00
#
_symmetry.space_group_name_H-M   'P 1'
#
loop_
_entity.id
_entity.type
_entity.pdbx_description
1 polymer ?
#
loop_
_entity_poly.entity_id
_entity_poly.type
_entity_poly.pdbx_seq_one_letter_code
_entity_poly.pdbx_strand_id
1 'polypeptide(L)'
;MKANDFTQNAQQAVAIAANQALLASRQATFAVGGCIIENATGKVLIALHNRVLEPSASQAQPAFRLRDPAGHGERRLVDWYFDNQQRLALPPTHELTVITTLDPCAMCAGALLTAGFNVAVSALDTFAGVNHDGRFEFPGLPAALRLRAQATWGYYAVGSPFDRDYVGPPQGPVYAGERIDAATMCLTRSLFEASVNHVHDESSNAGLPPSALKDPITLPSRSLVRQALAGLSPWSLRSKSADPRLPGIELAEPLVDTALAADTCNAVALLDPFGNLLACLSGDETRSPIRTAFMETTRSYAALRWNLMNHDDPQVRHEAHQHLTHPRFCTFVLLRFPDPADSEAVMTLGAYGSTMERHTAPSFPSSLQYVLLPTGCTAKDVARLAQNLPPFYTSNVQVAPCQVLDPNLMQEVTTRLGQAQRSEPAAG
;
A
#
# COMPACT_ATOMS: atom_id res chain seq x y z
N MET A 1 31.59 -13.48 3.12
CA MET A 1 30.48 -14.44 2.94
C MET A 1 30.22 -15.08 4.29
N LYS A 2 29.02 -14.90 4.85
CA LYS A 2 28.63 -15.45 6.16
C LYS A 2 27.67 -16.62 5.93
N ALA A 3 27.60 -17.57 6.86
CA ALA A 3 26.80 -18.79 6.75
C ALA A 3 25.27 -18.59 6.57
N ASN A 4 24.77 -17.34 6.52
CA ASN A 4 23.36 -17.00 6.30
C ASN A 4 23.04 -16.52 4.87
N ASP A 5 24.01 -16.59 3.94
CA ASP A 5 23.82 -16.12 2.56
C ASP A 5 22.99 -17.11 1.71
N PHE A 6 22.79 -18.35 2.20
CA PHE A 6 22.04 -19.41 1.53
C PHE A 6 21.15 -20.16 2.52
N THR A 7 20.03 -20.65 2.01
CA THR A 7 19.12 -21.59 2.68
C THR A 7 19.22 -22.94 1.98
N GLN A 8 18.86 -24.00 2.68
CA GLN A 8 18.82 -25.37 2.14
C GLN A 8 17.46 -26.04 2.28
N ASN A 9 16.53 -25.41 3.00
CA ASN A 9 15.18 -25.92 3.26
C ASN A 9 14.24 -24.79 3.69
N ALA A 10 12.94 -25.10 3.70
CA ALA A 10 11.87 -24.18 4.12
C ALA A 10 12.06 -23.68 5.55
N GLN A 11 12.52 -24.52 6.48
CA GLN A 11 12.71 -24.15 7.88
C GLN A 11 13.75 -23.03 8.05
N GLN A 12 14.88 -23.11 7.35
CA GLN A 12 15.90 -22.05 7.35
C GLN A 12 15.39 -20.77 6.69
N ALA A 13 14.68 -20.88 5.58
CA ALA A 13 14.09 -19.74 4.87
C ALA A 13 13.09 -18.98 5.76
N VAL A 14 12.17 -19.70 6.41
CA VAL A 14 11.19 -19.12 7.33
C VAL A 14 11.86 -18.57 8.59
N ALA A 15 12.93 -19.21 9.11
CA ALA A 15 13.67 -18.67 10.26
C ALA A 15 14.28 -17.29 9.97
N ILE A 16 14.75 -17.04 8.75
CA ILE A 16 15.25 -15.73 8.32
C ILE A 16 14.12 -14.69 8.31
N ALA A 17 12.97 -15.03 7.73
CA ALA A 17 11.78 -14.19 7.73
C ALA A 17 11.26 -13.91 9.17
N ALA A 18 11.25 -14.93 10.03
CA ALA A 18 10.84 -14.82 11.43
C ALA A 18 11.79 -13.90 12.24
N ASN A 19 13.09 -13.93 11.97
CA ASN A 19 14.02 -12.99 12.57
C ASN A 19 13.71 -11.54 12.16
N GLN A 20 13.24 -11.30 10.95
CA GLN A 20 12.76 -9.98 10.53
C GLN A 20 11.48 -9.57 11.28
N ALA A 21 10.53 -10.49 11.51
CA ALA A 21 9.35 -10.21 12.35
C ALA A 21 9.75 -9.84 13.80
N LEU A 22 10.77 -10.48 14.37
CA LEU A 22 11.33 -10.11 15.69
C LEU A 22 11.91 -8.69 15.68
N LEU A 23 12.61 -8.30 14.61
CA LEU A 23 13.13 -6.93 14.47
C LEU A 23 12.00 -5.90 14.35
N ALA A 24 10.95 -6.18 13.58
CA ALA A 24 9.74 -5.33 13.53
C ALA A 24 9.06 -5.19 14.89
N SER A 25 8.91 -6.29 15.64
CA SER A 25 8.35 -6.26 16.99
C SER A 25 9.17 -5.38 17.93
N ARG A 26 10.50 -5.47 17.89
CA ARG A 26 11.41 -4.59 18.67
C ARG A 26 11.32 -3.13 18.25
N GLN A 27 11.10 -2.87 16.96
CA GLN A 27 10.84 -1.53 16.44
C GLN A 27 9.43 -1.02 16.82
N ALA A 28 8.58 -1.88 17.39
CA ALA A 28 7.18 -1.62 17.72
C ALA A 28 6.34 -1.20 16.49
N THR A 29 6.54 -1.89 15.35
CA THR A 29 5.64 -1.86 14.18
C THR A 29 4.97 -3.23 14.01
N PHE A 30 4.09 -3.40 13.02
CA PHE A 30 3.47 -4.70 12.75
C PHE A 30 4.55 -5.78 12.58
N ALA A 31 4.52 -6.84 13.38
CA ALA A 31 5.57 -7.85 13.42
C ALA A 31 5.49 -8.84 12.25
N VAL A 32 5.70 -8.34 11.03
CA VAL A 32 5.73 -9.12 9.78
C VAL A 32 7.09 -8.96 9.14
N GLY A 33 7.68 -10.08 8.71
CA GLY A 33 8.99 -10.15 8.08
C GLY A 33 8.97 -11.00 6.81
N GLY A 34 10.00 -10.83 5.98
CA GLY A 34 10.17 -11.66 4.80
C GLY A 34 11.56 -11.58 4.20
N CYS A 35 11.80 -12.41 3.20
CA CYS A 35 13.03 -12.40 2.42
C CYS A 35 12.77 -12.78 0.95
N ILE A 36 13.69 -12.39 0.07
CA ILE A 36 13.72 -12.86 -1.32
C ILE A 36 14.80 -13.92 -1.44
N ILE A 37 14.43 -15.07 -2.00
CA ILE A 37 15.32 -16.20 -2.27
C ILE A 37 15.37 -16.48 -3.77
N GLU A 38 16.57 -16.72 -4.29
CA GLU A 38 16.79 -17.23 -5.64
C GLU A 38 16.48 -18.73 -5.70
N ASN A 39 15.50 -19.12 -6.51
CA ASN A 39 14.96 -20.49 -6.51
C ASN A 39 16.02 -21.55 -6.85
N ALA A 40 16.92 -21.24 -7.79
CA ALA A 40 17.91 -22.18 -8.30
C ALA A 40 19.01 -22.52 -7.28
N THR A 41 19.32 -21.59 -6.36
CA THR A 41 20.52 -21.68 -5.51
C THR A 41 20.19 -21.70 -4.02
N GLY A 42 19.00 -21.28 -3.63
CA GLY A 42 18.65 -21.05 -2.23
C GLY A 42 19.29 -19.78 -1.65
N LYS A 43 19.96 -18.96 -2.49
CA LYS A 43 20.62 -17.72 -2.06
C LYS A 43 19.60 -16.70 -1.57
N VAL A 44 19.87 -16.12 -0.40
CA VAL A 44 19.06 -15.04 0.16
C VAL A 44 19.56 -13.72 -0.41
N LEU A 45 18.72 -13.03 -1.17
CA LEU A 45 19.08 -11.75 -1.80
C LEU A 45 18.92 -10.59 -0.82
N ILE A 46 17.85 -10.61 -0.04
CA ILE A 46 17.56 -9.62 1.00
C ILE A 46 16.57 -10.19 2.01
N ALA A 47 16.60 -9.68 3.24
CA ALA A 47 15.56 -9.89 4.24
C ALA A 47 15.15 -8.54 4.85
N LEU A 48 13.86 -8.25 4.88
CA LEU A 48 13.30 -6.99 5.36
C LEU A 48 12.06 -7.27 6.22
N HIS A 49 11.68 -6.28 7.04
CA HIS A 49 10.47 -6.31 7.85
C HIS A 49 9.56 -5.13 7.54
N ASN A 50 8.31 -5.21 8.00
CA ASN A 50 7.37 -4.09 8.00
C ASN A 50 7.98 -2.84 8.62
N ARG A 51 7.65 -1.66 8.11
CA ARG A 51 8.13 -0.35 8.57
C ARG A 51 7.03 0.70 8.47
N VAL A 52 5.80 0.30 8.78
CA VAL A 52 4.66 1.23 8.84
C VAL A 52 4.92 2.30 9.91
N LEU A 53 5.33 1.85 11.10
CA LEU A 53 5.83 2.71 12.15
C LEU A 53 7.36 2.71 12.17
N GLU A 54 7.95 3.89 12.25
CA GLU A 54 9.39 4.08 12.36
C GLU A 54 9.73 5.09 13.49
N PRO A 55 10.62 4.72 14.42
CA PRO A 55 11.19 5.66 15.38
C PRO A 55 11.93 6.80 14.69
N SER A 56 11.78 8.02 15.20
CA SER A 56 12.60 9.15 14.77
C SER A 56 13.84 9.27 15.65
N ALA A 57 14.96 9.67 15.06
CA ALA A 57 16.15 10.10 15.82
C ALA A 57 15.99 11.49 16.44
N SER A 58 14.89 12.19 16.13
CA SER A 58 14.54 13.50 16.68
C SER A 58 14.36 13.45 18.20
N GLN A 59 14.63 14.58 18.86
CA GLN A 59 14.31 14.76 20.29
C GLN A 59 12.84 15.12 20.54
N ALA A 60 11.97 15.10 19.52
CA ALA A 60 10.53 15.31 19.67
C ALA A 60 9.90 14.31 20.66
N GLN A 61 9.05 14.79 21.56
CA GLN A 61 8.36 13.97 22.56
C GLN A 61 6.85 14.31 22.63
N PRO A 62 5.95 13.31 22.49
CA PRO A 62 6.23 11.96 22.00
C PRO A 62 6.66 11.99 20.52
N ALA A 63 7.53 11.07 20.11
CA ALA A 63 7.94 10.96 18.71
C ALA A 63 6.75 10.53 17.84
N PHE A 64 6.61 11.14 16.66
CA PHE A 64 5.59 10.73 15.68
C PHE A 64 6.12 9.56 14.85
N ARG A 65 5.43 8.42 14.84
CA ARG A 65 6.02 7.17 14.31
C ARG A 65 5.44 6.70 12.98
N LEU A 66 4.21 7.07 12.62
CA LEU A 66 3.62 6.65 11.33
C LEU A 66 4.41 7.23 10.15
N ARG A 67 5.18 6.37 9.46
CA ARG A 67 6.10 6.79 8.39
C ARG A 67 5.55 6.51 7.01
N ASP A 68 5.04 5.31 6.79
CA ASP A 68 4.55 4.84 5.49
C ASP A 68 3.43 3.79 5.72
N PRO A 69 2.14 4.13 5.55
CA PRO A 69 1.05 3.17 5.75
C PRO A 69 1.14 1.97 4.79
N ALA A 70 1.79 2.12 3.63
CA ALA A 70 2.03 1.05 2.69
C ALA A 70 3.37 0.32 2.92
N GLY A 71 4.09 0.61 4.01
CA GLY A 71 5.42 0.10 4.36
C GLY A 71 5.46 -1.36 4.82
N HIS A 72 4.60 -2.23 4.28
CA HIS A 72 4.54 -3.64 4.63
C HIS A 72 5.80 -4.41 4.20
N GLY A 73 6.09 -5.53 4.87
CA GLY A 73 7.33 -6.29 4.66
C GLY A 73 7.49 -6.73 3.20
N GLU A 74 6.45 -7.34 2.64
CA GLU A 74 6.40 -7.83 1.26
C GLU A 74 6.56 -6.70 0.26
N ARG A 75 5.86 -5.58 0.46
CA ARG A 75 5.97 -4.41 -0.41
C ARG A 75 7.40 -3.86 -0.40
N ARG A 76 8.04 -3.78 0.77
CA ARG A 76 9.43 -3.32 0.88
C ARG A 76 10.42 -4.24 0.17
N LEU A 77 10.15 -5.55 0.13
CA LEU A 77 10.94 -6.50 -0.66
C LEU A 77 10.80 -6.23 -2.16
N VAL A 78 9.57 -5.97 -2.64
CA VAL A 78 9.32 -5.61 -4.04
C VAL A 78 10.00 -4.28 -4.41
N ASP A 79 9.84 -3.23 -3.59
CA ASP A 79 10.54 -1.94 -3.78
C ASP A 79 12.06 -2.15 -3.86
N TRP A 80 12.63 -2.91 -2.91
CA TRP A 80 14.07 -3.19 -2.91
C TRP A 80 14.50 -3.91 -4.18
N TYR A 81 13.74 -4.88 -4.66
CA TYR A 81 14.07 -5.61 -5.89
C TYR A 81 14.19 -4.64 -7.07
N PHE A 82 13.15 -3.83 -7.33
CA PHE A 82 13.14 -2.93 -8.48
C PHE A 82 14.17 -1.80 -8.37
N ASP A 83 14.44 -1.30 -7.15
CA ASP A 83 15.51 -0.33 -6.90
C ASP A 83 16.92 -0.90 -7.14
N ASN A 84 17.08 -2.22 -7.16
CA ASN A 84 18.39 -2.88 -7.22
C ASN A 84 18.57 -3.84 -8.40
N GLN A 85 17.53 -4.17 -9.16
CA GLN A 85 17.55 -5.22 -10.19
C GLN A 85 18.67 -5.03 -11.21
N GLN A 86 18.84 -3.81 -11.73
CA GLN A 86 19.86 -3.50 -12.73
C GLN A 86 21.26 -3.47 -12.09
N ARG A 87 21.39 -2.78 -10.95
CA ARG A 87 22.68 -2.58 -10.25
C ARG A 87 23.29 -3.89 -9.74
N LEU A 88 22.45 -4.83 -9.31
CA LEU A 88 22.85 -6.12 -8.77
C LEU A 88 22.72 -7.28 -9.76
N ALA A 89 22.27 -7.01 -11.00
CA ALA A 89 21.94 -8.02 -12.00
C ALA A 89 21.07 -9.15 -11.41
N LEU A 90 19.97 -8.79 -10.75
CA LEU A 90 19.09 -9.74 -10.08
C LEU A 90 18.37 -10.62 -11.11
N PRO A 91 18.11 -11.91 -10.80
CA PRO A 91 17.26 -12.76 -11.64
C PRO A 91 15.85 -12.17 -11.79
N PRO A 92 15.14 -12.49 -12.89
CA PRO A 92 13.76 -12.04 -13.05
C PRO A 92 12.86 -12.58 -11.93
N THR A 93 11.80 -11.84 -11.60
CA THR A 93 10.94 -12.11 -10.42
C THR A 93 10.33 -13.52 -10.38
N HIS A 94 10.06 -14.13 -11.54
CA HIS A 94 9.52 -15.49 -11.63
C HIS A 94 10.55 -16.60 -11.30
N GLU A 95 11.84 -16.27 -11.24
CA GLU A 95 12.92 -17.16 -10.76
C GLU A 95 13.21 -16.94 -9.25
N LEU A 96 12.46 -16.04 -8.62
CA LEU A 96 12.61 -15.67 -7.22
C LEU A 96 11.36 -16.05 -6.43
N THR A 97 11.55 -16.35 -5.15
CA THR A 97 10.46 -16.53 -4.18
C THR A 97 10.56 -15.48 -3.09
N VAL A 98 9.44 -14.81 -2.81
CA VAL A 98 9.24 -14.04 -1.57
C VAL A 98 8.74 -14.99 -0.49
N ILE A 99 9.52 -15.16 0.57
CA ILE A 99 9.09 -15.84 1.80
C ILE A 99 8.50 -14.80 2.73
N THR A 100 7.28 -15.02 3.21
CA THR A 100 6.63 -14.13 4.20
C THR A 100 6.19 -14.90 5.44
N THR A 101 6.30 -14.24 6.60
CA THR A 101 5.91 -14.80 7.89
C THR A 101 4.40 -14.98 8.04
N LEU A 102 3.61 -14.21 7.29
CA LEU A 102 2.15 -14.15 7.41
C LEU A 102 1.54 -14.02 6.01
N ASP A 103 0.34 -14.57 5.81
CA ASP A 103 -0.39 -14.49 4.53
C ASP A 103 -0.51 -13.04 4.02
N PRO A 104 -0.08 -12.74 2.78
CA PRO A 104 -0.12 -11.38 2.25
C PRO A 104 -1.52 -10.78 2.31
N CYS A 105 -1.62 -9.57 2.87
CA CYS A 105 -2.86 -8.81 2.80
C CYS A 105 -3.17 -8.36 1.36
N ALA A 106 -4.40 -7.90 1.06
CA ALA A 106 -4.78 -7.47 -0.30
C ALA A 106 -3.76 -6.53 -0.99
N MET A 107 -3.20 -5.58 -0.24
CA MET A 107 -2.17 -4.68 -0.77
C MET A 107 -0.93 -5.44 -1.24
N CYS A 108 -0.40 -6.31 -0.36
CA CYS A 108 0.83 -7.07 -0.60
C CYS A 108 0.62 -8.12 -1.68
N ALA A 109 -0.53 -8.79 -1.68
CA ALA A 109 -0.92 -9.73 -2.70
C ALA A 109 -0.98 -9.08 -4.09
N GLY A 110 -1.64 -7.91 -4.20
CA GLY A 110 -1.68 -7.15 -5.43
C GLY A 110 -0.29 -6.72 -5.91
N ALA A 111 0.58 -6.28 -5.00
CA ALA A 111 1.97 -5.94 -5.32
C ALA A 111 2.79 -7.14 -5.82
N LEU A 112 2.71 -8.29 -5.13
CA LEU A 112 3.43 -9.52 -5.48
C LEU A 112 2.97 -10.08 -6.84
N LEU A 113 1.66 -10.06 -7.11
CA LEU A 113 1.08 -10.48 -8.38
C LEU A 113 1.42 -9.54 -9.52
N THR A 114 1.47 -8.23 -9.25
CA THR A 114 1.89 -7.21 -10.23
C THR A 114 3.36 -7.39 -10.60
N ALA A 115 4.22 -7.63 -9.60
CA ALA A 115 5.65 -7.86 -9.80
C ALA A 115 5.99 -9.25 -10.38
N GLY A 116 5.11 -10.25 -10.22
CA GLY A 116 5.29 -11.59 -10.77
C GLY A 116 6.20 -12.51 -9.95
N PHE A 117 6.28 -12.31 -8.63
CA PHE A 117 7.05 -13.20 -7.74
C PHE A 117 6.31 -14.52 -7.45
N ASN A 118 7.08 -15.59 -7.23
CA ASN A 118 6.58 -16.73 -6.46
C ASN A 118 6.50 -16.34 -4.98
N VAL A 119 5.61 -16.96 -4.23
CA VAL A 119 5.39 -16.60 -2.81
C VAL A 119 5.29 -17.85 -1.95
N ALA A 120 6.04 -17.93 -0.86
CA ALA A 120 5.88 -18.97 0.15
C ALA A 120 5.50 -18.37 1.50
N VAL A 121 4.48 -18.95 2.14
CA VAL A 121 3.86 -18.41 3.35
C VAL A 121 4.05 -19.36 4.54
N SER A 122 4.44 -18.79 5.68
CA SER A 122 4.49 -19.50 6.97
C SER A 122 3.10 -19.61 7.61
N ALA A 123 2.56 -18.53 8.19
CA ALA A 123 1.29 -18.53 8.91
C ALA A 123 0.13 -17.96 8.06
N LEU A 124 -1.09 -18.46 8.30
CA LEU A 124 -2.31 -17.90 7.71
C LEU A 124 -2.73 -16.62 8.45
N ASP A 125 -3.31 -15.67 7.72
CA ASP A 125 -4.03 -14.52 8.25
C ASP A 125 -5.50 -14.62 7.84
N THR A 126 -6.35 -15.02 8.80
CA THR A 126 -7.78 -15.20 8.56
C THR A 126 -8.58 -13.90 8.52
N PHE A 127 -7.90 -12.75 8.59
CA PHE A 127 -8.55 -11.45 8.72
C PHE A 127 -8.19 -10.49 7.59
N ALA A 128 -6.90 -10.22 7.34
CA ALA A 128 -6.47 -9.35 6.26
C ALA A 128 -5.87 -10.09 5.05
N GLY A 129 -5.48 -11.36 5.23
CA GLY A 129 -4.85 -12.21 4.22
C GLY A 129 -5.77 -12.55 3.05
N VAL A 130 -5.20 -12.68 1.85
CA VAL A 130 -6.00 -13.05 0.66
C VAL A 130 -6.44 -14.51 0.64
N ASN A 131 -5.79 -15.38 1.43
CA ASN A 131 -6.20 -16.75 1.70
C ASN A 131 -6.86 -16.87 3.09
N HIS A 132 -7.66 -15.87 3.49
CA HIS A 132 -8.28 -15.80 4.82
C HIS A 132 -9.19 -16.98 5.18
N ASP A 133 -9.71 -17.73 4.20
CA ASP A 133 -10.51 -18.93 4.43
C ASP A 133 -9.64 -20.20 4.60
N GLY A 134 -8.33 -20.10 4.35
CA GLY A 134 -7.37 -21.19 4.44
C GLY A 134 -7.52 -22.28 3.38
N ARG A 135 -8.32 -22.04 2.32
CA ARG A 135 -8.67 -23.07 1.32
C ARG A 135 -7.80 -23.06 0.07
N PHE A 136 -6.93 -22.07 -0.06
CA PHE A 136 -6.09 -21.85 -1.26
C PHE A 136 -6.93 -21.56 -2.53
N GLU A 137 -8.10 -20.94 -2.32
CA GLU A 137 -9.03 -20.50 -3.38
C GLU A 137 -8.94 -19.00 -3.67
N PHE A 138 -8.35 -18.23 -2.75
CA PHE A 138 -8.15 -16.78 -2.84
C PHE A 138 -9.43 -16.01 -3.22
N PRO A 139 -10.54 -16.17 -2.47
CA PRO A 139 -11.86 -15.69 -2.89
C PRO A 139 -11.92 -14.19 -3.15
N GLY A 140 -11.07 -13.40 -2.49
CA GLY A 140 -10.99 -11.95 -2.67
C GLY A 140 -10.23 -11.47 -3.90
N LEU A 141 -9.56 -12.36 -4.64
CA LEU A 141 -8.87 -12.00 -5.89
C LEU A 141 -9.81 -12.15 -7.10
N PRO A 142 -9.65 -11.34 -8.17
CA PRO A 142 -10.20 -11.61 -9.50
C PRO A 142 -9.80 -12.99 -10.05
N ALA A 143 -10.65 -13.59 -10.90
CA ALA A 143 -10.50 -14.97 -11.34
C ALA A 143 -9.14 -15.30 -11.98
N ALA A 144 -8.64 -14.43 -12.88
CA ALA A 144 -7.34 -14.62 -13.50
C ALA A 144 -6.19 -14.56 -12.47
N LEU A 145 -6.32 -13.68 -11.47
CA LEU A 145 -5.34 -13.55 -10.40
C LEU A 145 -5.36 -14.73 -9.42
N ARG A 146 -6.54 -15.33 -9.16
CA ARG A 146 -6.64 -16.59 -8.38
C ARG A 146 -5.82 -17.68 -9.01
N LEU A 147 -5.99 -17.90 -10.32
CA LEU A 147 -5.23 -18.92 -11.07
C LEU A 147 -3.73 -18.64 -11.02
N ARG A 148 -3.32 -17.38 -11.16
CA ARG A 148 -1.90 -16.98 -11.04
C ARG A 148 -1.35 -17.24 -9.64
N ALA A 149 -2.07 -16.86 -8.58
CA ALA A 149 -1.67 -17.14 -7.21
C ALA A 149 -1.56 -18.65 -6.96
N GLN A 150 -2.56 -19.44 -7.37
CA GLN A 150 -2.53 -20.90 -7.24
C GLN A 150 -1.36 -21.56 -7.98
N ALA A 151 -0.92 -20.97 -9.09
CA ALA A 151 0.20 -21.48 -9.89
C ALA A 151 1.59 -21.10 -9.36
N THR A 152 1.69 -20.08 -8.49
CA THR A 152 2.98 -19.50 -8.09
C THR A 152 3.19 -19.39 -6.58
N TRP A 153 2.15 -19.62 -5.78
CA TRP A 153 2.20 -19.46 -4.34
C TRP A 153 2.14 -20.82 -3.62
N GLY A 154 2.70 -20.90 -2.42
CA GLY A 154 2.67 -22.10 -1.60
C GLY A 154 2.63 -21.79 -0.11
N TYR A 155 2.03 -22.68 0.66
CA TYR A 155 1.93 -22.61 2.12
C TYR A 155 2.65 -23.84 2.67
N TYR A 156 3.75 -23.63 3.38
CA TYR A 156 4.60 -24.74 3.86
C TYR A 156 3.83 -25.70 4.78
N ALA A 157 4.17 -26.99 4.75
CA ALA A 157 3.62 -27.92 5.73
C ALA A 157 4.07 -27.51 7.14
N VAL A 158 3.26 -27.75 8.17
CA VAL A 158 3.60 -27.44 9.56
C VAL A 158 3.58 -28.73 10.37
N GLY A 159 4.64 -28.98 11.15
CA GLY A 159 4.70 -30.13 12.05
C GLY A 159 3.65 -30.10 13.18
N SER A 160 3.68 -31.16 13.99
CA SER A 160 2.86 -31.29 15.20
C SER A 160 3.02 -30.09 16.14
N PRO A 161 1.95 -29.59 16.78
CA PRO A 161 0.61 -30.19 16.89
C PRO A 161 -0.40 -29.70 15.83
N PHE A 162 0.01 -28.90 14.84
CA PHE A 162 -0.93 -28.39 13.83
C PHE A 162 -1.16 -29.37 12.70
N ASP A 163 -0.12 -30.15 12.36
CA ASP A 163 -0.15 -31.18 11.32
C ASP A 163 -0.80 -30.69 10.01
N ARG A 164 -0.48 -29.46 9.62
CA ARG A 164 -0.95 -28.84 8.38
C ARG A 164 -0.12 -29.38 7.21
N ASP A 165 -0.79 -29.88 6.18
CA ASP A 165 -0.12 -30.28 4.94
C ASP A 165 0.29 -29.07 4.08
N TYR A 166 1.26 -29.29 3.19
CA TYR A 166 1.64 -28.31 2.20
C TYR A 166 0.49 -28.10 1.21
N VAL A 167 0.24 -26.85 0.82
CA VAL A 167 -0.69 -26.51 -0.26
C VAL A 167 -0.02 -25.55 -1.22
N GLY A 168 0.04 -25.93 -2.50
CA GLY A 168 0.66 -25.16 -3.58
C GLY A 168 1.10 -26.04 -4.74
N PRO A 169 1.70 -25.47 -5.80
CA PRO A 169 2.26 -26.25 -6.89
C PRO A 169 3.41 -27.15 -6.40
N PRO A 170 3.62 -28.32 -7.02
CA PRO A 170 4.77 -29.17 -6.68
C PRO A 170 6.10 -28.64 -7.24
N GLN A 171 6.05 -27.79 -8.28
CA GLN A 171 7.23 -27.27 -8.99
C GLN A 171 7.78 -25.96 -8.40
N GLY A 172 7.11 -25.38 -7.41
CA GLY A 172 7.43 -24.05 -6.87
C GLY A 172 6.30 -23.56 -5.96
N PRO A 173 6.50 -22.60 -5.04
CA PRO A 173 7.72 -21.80 -4.73
C PRO A 173 8.91 -22.60 -4.19
N VAL A 174 10.06 -21.94 -3.92
CA VAL A 174 11.27 -22.60 -3.39
C VAL A 174 10.95 -23.47 -2.16
N TYR A 175 11.51 -24.69 -2.11
CA TYR A 175 11.23 -25.70 -1.08
C TYR A 175 9.77 -26.20 -1.03
N ALA A 176 9.07 -26.20 -2.16
CA ALA A 176 7.71 -26.75 -2.27
C ALA A 176 7.60 -28.15 -1.66
N GLY A 177 6.53 -28.40 -0.91
CA GLY A 177 6.28 -29.68 -0.23
C GLY A 177 7.03 -29.87 1.10
N GLU A 178 7.99 -29.01 1.43
CA GLU A 178 8.73 -29.13 2.69
C GLU A 178 7.92 -28.66 3.91
N ARG A 179 8.39 -29.11 5.08
CA ARG A 179 7.76 -28.89 6.39
C ARG A 179 8.60 -27.94 7.23
N ILE A 180 7.92 -27.04 7.94
CA ILE A 180 8.48 -26.19 8.99
C ILE A 180 7.98 -26.63 10.37
N ASP A 181 8.74 -26.30 11.40
CA ASP A 181 8.38 -26.60 12.78
C ASP A 181 7.19 -25.73 13.22
N ALA A 182 6.27 -26.34 13.99
CA ALA A 182 5.15 -25.63 14.60
C ALA A 182 5.59 -24.43 15.44
N ALA A 183 6.72 -24.54 16.14
CA ALA A 183 7.28 -23.44 16.93
C ALA A 183 7.63 -22.23 16.07
N THR A 184 8.15 -22.45 14.85
CA THR A 184 8.52 -21.38 13.92
C THR A 184 7.28 -20.67 13.39
N MET A 185 6.25 -21.42 13.00
CA MET A 185 4.97 -20.84 12.56
C MET A 185 4.25 -20.10 13.70
N CYS A 186 4.22 -20.68 14.90
CA CYS A 186 3.67 -20.03 16.09
C CYS A 186 4.38 -18.73 16.44
N LEU A 187 5.72 -18.72 16.40
CA LEU A 187 6.49 -17.50 16.64
C LEU A 187 6.04 -16.37 15.72
N THR A 188 5.95 -16.64 14.41
CA THR A 188 5.54 -15.62 13.44
C THR A 188 4.12 -15.13 13.65
N ARG A 189 3.19 -16.03 13.97
CA ARG A 189 1.78 -15.71 14.22
C ARG A 189 1.61 -14.91 15.51
N SER A 190 2.17 -15.39 16.62
CA SER A 190 2.01 -14.78 17.94
C SER A 190 2.67 -13.41 18.03
N LEU A 191 3.80 -13.18 17.35
CA LEU A 191 4.41 -11.85 17.27
C LEU A 191 3.47 -10.85 16.59
N PHE A 192 2.83 -11.25 15.49
CA PHE A 192 1.86 -10.40 14.80
C PHE A 192 0.66 -10.10 15.71
N GLU A 193 0.02 -11.12 16.27
CA GLU A 193 -1.13 -10.99 17.18
C GLU A 193 -0.81 -10.10 18.40
N ALA A 194 0.40 -10.19 18.95
CA ALA A 194 0.83 -9.34 20.06
C ALA A 194 1.08 -7.88 19.66
N SER A 195 1.46 -7.61 18.40
CA SER A 195 1.76 -6.26 17.91
C SER A 195 0.55 -5.51 17.36
N VAL A 196 -0.39 -6.21 16.73
CA VAL A 196 -1.38 -5.63 15.81
C VAL A 196 -2.28 -4.57 16.46
N ASN A 197 -2.77 -4.81 17.68
CA ASN A 197 -3.69 -3.88 18.34
C ASN A 197 -2.98 -2.60 18.77
N HIS A 198 -1.77 -2.72 19.34
CA HIS A 198 -0.98 -1.56 19.75
C HIS A 198 -0.60 -0.68 18.54
N VAL A 199 -0.16 -1.31 17.46
CA VAL A 199 0.23 -0.59 16.23
C VAL A 199 -0.97 0.09 15.58
N HIS A 200 -2.12 -0.59 15.52
CA HIS A 200 -3.37 0.04 15.05
C HIS A 200 -3.75 1.24 15.91
N ASP A 201 -3.70 1.13 17.24
CA ASP A 201 -4.08 2.24 18.11
C ASP A 201 -3.11 3.43 17.93
N GLU A 202 -1.81 3.17 17.77
CA GLU A 202 -0.83 4.23 17.56
C GLU A 202 -0.96 4.90 16.18
N SER A 203 -1.12 4.10 15.12
CA SER A 203 -1.24 4.59 13.75
C SER A 203 -2.57 5.30 13.53
N SER A 204 -3.69 4.67 13.88
CA SER A 204 -5.02 5.26 13.73
C SER A 204 -5.18 6.54 14.55
N ASN A 205 -4.55 6.66 15.73
CA ASN A 205 -4.63 7.87 16.54
C ASN A 205 -3.50 8.88 16.27
N ALA A 206 -2.75 8.73 15.17
CA ALA A 206 -1.65 9.61 14.81
C ALA A 206 -2.15 10.97 14.27
N GLY A 207 -2.50 11.88 15.19
CA GLY A 207 -2.84 13.28 14.91
C GLY A 207 -4.20 13.69 15.49
N LEU A 208 -4.56 14.96 15.27
CA LEU A 208 -5.82 15.52 15.75
C LEU A 208 -7.02 15.10 14.88
N PRO A 209 -8.23 14.98 15.46
CA PRO A 209 -9.46 14.85 14.67
C PRO A 209 -9.76 16.15 13.90
N PRO A 210 -10.54 16.10 12.80
CA PRO A 210 -10.84 17.27 11.97
C PRO A 210 -11.36 18.50 12.73
N SER A 211 -12.21 18.29 13.75
CA SER A 211 -12.77 19.37 14.57
C SER A 211 -11.74 20.12 15.42
N ALA A 212 -10.56 19.56 15.63
CA ALA A 212 -9.46 20.16 16.38
C ALA A 212 -8.31 20.65 15.49
N LEU A 213 -8.40 20.42 14.18
CA LEU A 213 -7.41 20.90 13.21
C LEU A 213 -7.65 22.37 12.84
N LYS A 214 -6.60 23.01 12.33
CA LYS A 214 -6.64 24.31 11.69
C LYS A 214 -6.42 24.15 10.19
N ASP A 215 -7.07 24.99 9.39
CA ASP A 215 -6.98 24.94 7.94
C ASP A 215 -5.54 25.29 7.48
N PRO A 216 -4.83 24.38 6.78
CA PRO A 216 -3.44 24.61 6.35
C PRO A 216 -3.27 25.80 5.41
N ILE A 217 -4.33 26.27 4.71
CA ILE A 217 -4.24 27.46 3.87
C ILE A 217 -3.98 28.74 4.68
N THR A 218 -4.31 28.72 5.99
CA THR A 218 -4.12 29.84 6.91
C THR A 218 -2.67 30.00 7.38
N LEU A 219 -1.81 29.00 7.13
CA LEU A 219 -0.39 29.09 7.44
C LEU A 219 0.27 30.22 6.63
N PRO A 220 1.15 31.03 7.24
CA PRO A 220 1.93 32.02 6.50
C PRO A 220 2.74 31.38 5.36
N SER A 221 2.97 32.09 4.26
CA SER A 221 3.77 31.60 3.13
C SER A 221 5.21 31.20 3.51
N ARG A 222 5.74 31.78 4.59
CA ARG A 222 7.05 31.44 5.18
C ARG A 222 7.05 30.20 6.08
N SER A 223 5.88 29.62 6.41
CA SER A 223 5.81 28.40 7.21
C SER A 223 6.49 27.25 6.46
N LEU A 224 7.39 26.55 7.13
CA LEU A 224 8.05 25.36 6.56
C LEU A 224 7.05 24.24 6.26
N VAL A 225 5.95 24.15 7.02
CA VAL A 225 4.86 23.19 6.75
C VAL A 225 4.18 23.53 5.43
N ARG A 226 3.84 24.80 5.20
CA ARG A 226 3.23 25.26 3.95
C ARG A 226 4.16 25.09 2.75
N GLN A 227 5.46 25.37 2.93
CA GLN A 227 6.47 25.17 1.89
C GLN A 227 6.66 23.69 1.55
N ALA A 228 6.67 22.81 2.56
CA ALA A 228 6.74 21.38 2.33
C ALA A 228 5.54 20.86 1.55
N LEU A 229 4.32 21.32 1.86
CA LEU A 229 3.12 20.99 1.07
C LEU A 229 3.26 21.48 -0.38
N ALA A 230 3.68 22.72 -0.59
CA ALA A 230 3.91 23.26 -1.94
C ALA A 230 5.01 22.52 -2.71
N GLY A 231 6.00 21.93 -2.01
CA GLY A 231 7.02 21.07 -2.60
C GLY A 231 6.55 19.64 -2.89
N LEU A 232 5.46 19.18 -2.26
CA LEU A 232 4.90 17.85 -2.49
C LEU A 232 4.20 17.80 -3.85
N SER A 233 3.39 18.79 -4.20
CA SER A 233 2.71 18.89 -5.50
C SER A 233 2.56 20.36 -5.90
N PRO A 234 2.71 20.70 -7.21
CA PRO A 234 2.52 22.08 -7.67
C PRO A 234 1.10 22.61 -7.41
N TRP A 235 0.12 21.72 -7.21
CA TRP A 235 -1.28 22.04 -6.97
C TRP A 235 -1.63 22.25 -5.50
N SER A 236 -0.72 21.94 -4.58
CA SER A 236 -0.98 21.97 -3.15
C SER A 236 -1.40 23.36 -2.66
N LEU A 237 -2.55 23.43 -1.99
CA LEU A 237 -3.21 24.63 -1.46
C LEU A 237 -3.57 25.68 -2.53
N ARG A 238 -3.62 25.30 -3.81
CA ARG A 238 -4.04 26.18 -4.93
C ARG A 238 -5.47 25.94 -5.38
N SER A 239 -5.98 24.72 -5.16
CA SER A 239 -7.37 24.34 -5.42
C SER A 239 -8.06 23.96 -4.11
N LYS A 240 -9.35 24.25 -4.02
CA LYS A 240 -10.17 23.96 -2.86
C LYS A 240 -11.58 23.56 -3.28
N SER A 241 -12.01 22.38 -2.86
CA SER A 241 -13.40 21.93 -2.95
C SER A 241 -14.23 22.57 -1.84
N ALA A 242 -15.46 22.99 -2.17
CA ALA A 242 -16.38 23.55 -1.18
C ALA A 242 -16.80 22.51 -0.12
N ASP A 243 -16.96 21.27 -0.55
CA ASP A 243 -17.14 20.10 0.31
C ASP A 243 -16.07 19.06 -0.05
N PRO A 244 -15.18 18.67 0.88
CA PRO A 244 -14.12 17.68 0.62
C PRO A 244 -14.65 16.30 0.21
N ARG A 245 -15.95 16.01 0.40
CA ARG A 245 -16.63 14.77 -0.02
C ARG A 245 -17.29 14.86 -1.37
N LEU A 246 -17.45 16.08 -1.90
CA LEU A 246 -18.09 16.35 -3.19
C LEU A 246 -17.15 17.19 -4.05
N PRO A 247 -15.98 16.64 -4.42
CA PRO A 247 -15.05 17.34 -5.30
C PRO A 247 -15.71 17.64 -6.65
N GLY A 248 -15.46 18.84 -7.17
CA GLY A 248 -16.01 19.32 -8.43
C GLY A 248 -14.97 19.56 -9.50
N ILE A 249 -15.38 20.31 -10.52
CA ILE A 249 -14.57 20.66 -11.70
C ILE A 249 -13.17 21.25 -11.36
N GLU A 250 -12.99 21.82 -10.17
CA GLU A 250 -11.70 22.38 -9.72
C GLU A 250 -10.56 21.36 -9.63
N LEU A 251 -10.87 20.05 -9.67
CA LEU A 251 -9.86 18.99 -9.73
C LEU A 251 -9.49 18.56 -11.16
N ALA A 252 -10.22 18.99 -12.19
CA ALA A 252 -10.01 18.51 -13.54
C ALA A 252 -8.61 18.84 -14.07
N GLU A 253 -8.19 20.10 -13.91
CA GLU A 253 -6.86 20.55 -14.33
C GLU A 253 -5.73 19.88 -13.51
N PRO A 254 -5.75 19.89 -12.16
CA PRO A 254 -4.75 19.17 -11.37
C PRO A 254 -4.58 17.70 -11.75
N LEU A 255 -5.68 16.97 -11.92
CA LEU A 255 -5.66 15.55 -12.25
C LEU A 255 -5.12 15.29 -13.66
N VAL A 256 -5.57 16.06 -14.66
CA VAL A 256 -5.17 15.84 -16.05
C VAL A 256 -3.74 16.27 -16.29
N ASP A 257 -3.32 17.45 -15.83
CA ASP A 257 -1.96 17.94 -16.05
C ASP A 257 -0.93 17.03 -15.37
N THR A 258 -1.22 16.56 -14.16
CA THR A 258 -0.37 15.61 -13.45
C THR A 258 -0.29 14.28 -14.17
N ALA A 259 -1.41 13.76 -14.70
CA ALA A 259 -1.43 12.50 -15.42
C ALA A 259 -0.74 12.58 -16.79
N LEU A 260 -0.88 13.69 -17.52
CA LEU A 260 -0.24 13.88 -18.83
C LEU A 260 1.28 14.06 -18.72
N ALA A 261 1.77 14.54 -17.57
CA ALA A 261 3.21 14.65 -17.30
C ALA A 261 3.84 13.33 -16.84
N ALA A 262 3.05 12.29 -16.61
CA ALA A 262 3.49 11.02 -16.05
C ALA A 262 3.69 9.94 -17.11
N ASP A 263 4.52 8.94 -16.78
CA ASP A 263 4.76 7.78 -17.66
C ASP A 263 3.49 6.95 -17.83
N THR A 264 2.77 6.72 -16.72
CA THR A 264 1.43 6.13 -16.74
C THR A 264 0.43 7.26 -16.60
N CYS A 265 -0.45 7.42 -17.58
CA CYS A 265 -1.46 8.49 -17.63
C CYS A 265 -2.55 8.28 -16.55
N ASN A 266 -2.18 8.49 -15.29
CA ASN A 266 -3.04 8.45 -14.12
C ASN A 266 -2.50 9.38 -13.01
N ALA A 267 -3.40 9.83 -12.13
CA ALA A 267 -3.08 10.70 -11.02
C ALA A 267 -4.07 10.50 -9.87
N VAL A 268 -3.66 10.85 -8.65
CA VAL A 268 -4.52 10.85 -7.47
C VAL A 268 -4.42 12.20 -6.77
N ALA A 269 -5.57 12.84 -6.56
CA ALA A 269 -5.71 14.03 -5.73
C ALA A 269 -6.05 13.63 -4.28
N LEU A 270 -5.45 14.33 -3.32
CA LEU A 270 -5.68 14.17 -1.89
C LEU A 270 -6.24 15.47 -1.31
N LEU A 271 -7.49 15.43 -0.87
CA LEU A 271 -8.17 16.55 -0.23
C LEU A 271 -8.16 16.41 1.29
N ASP A 272 -7.86 17.48 2.01
CA ASP A 272 -8.01 17.52 3.48
C ASP A 272 -9.48 17.70 3.91
N PRO A 273 -9.80 17.59 5.21
CA PRO A 273 -11.14 17.85 5.74
C PRO A 273 -11.70 19.27 5.52
N PHE A 274 -10.87 20.23 5.10
CA PHE A 274 -11.27 21.59 4.80
C PHE A 274 -11.53 21.77 3.29
N GLY A 275 -11.29 20.75 2.47
CA GLY A 275 -11.43 20.77 1.02
C GLY A 275 -10.18 21.23 0.28
N ASN A 276 -9.07 21.54 0.96
CA ASN A 276 -7.86 21.96 0.27
C ASN A 276 -7.21 20.75 -0.42
N LEU A 277 -6.75 20.96 -1.65
CA LEU A 277 -5.88 20.00 -2.32
C LEU A 277 -4.51 19.98 -1.64
N LEU A 278 -4.17 18.89 -0.95
CA LEU A 278 -2.88 18.72 -0.28
C LEU A 278 -1.81 18.19 -1.22
N ALA A 279 -2.20 17.33 -2.16
CA ALA A 279 -1.32 16.76 -3.16
C ALA A 279 -2.13 16.28 -4.37
N CYS A 280 -1.57 16.40 -5.57
CA CYS A 280 -1.99 15.63 -6.73
C CYS A 280 -0.73 15.03 -7.36
N LEU A 281 -0.57 13.71 -7.28
CA LEU A 281 0.63 13.00 -7.72
C LEU A 281 0.27 11.90 -8.72
N SER A 282 1.22 11.59 -9.61
CA SER A 282 1.20 10.44 -10.50
C SER A 282 1.95 9.25 -9.90
N GLY A 283 1.92 8.12 -10.61
CA GLY A 283 2.78 6.98 -10.33
C GLY A 283 4.20 7.15 -10.86
N ASP A 284 5.03 6.16 -10.58
CA ASP A 284 6.40 5.95 -11.08
C ASP A 284 6.58 4.46 -11.43
N GLU A 285 5.64 3.95 -12.24
CA GLU A 285 5.53 2.54 -12.59
C GLU A 285 6.71 2.05 -13.46
N THR A 286 7.41 2.96 -14.13
CA THR A 286 8.63 2.68 -14.90
C THR A 286 9.80 2.30 -13.99
N ARG A 287 9.89 2.92 -12.81
CA ARG A 287 10.87 2.51 -11.79
C ARG A 287 10.47 1.21 -11.09
N SER A 288 9.19 1.05 -10.78
CA SER A 288 8.67 -0.17 -10.17
C SER A 288 7.17 -0.29 -10.45
N PRO A 289 6.67 -1.43 -10.96
CA PRO A 289 5.29 -1.56 -11.41
C PRO A 289 4.27 -1.46 -10.27
N ILE A 290 4.70 -1.45 -9.01
CA ILE A 290 3.85 -1.28 -7.84
C ILE A 290 3.78 0.17 -7.32
N ARG A 291 4.51 1.11 -7.95
CA ARG A 291 4.52 2.53 -7.58
C ARG A 291 3.41 3.29 -8.31
N THR A 292 2.17 2.90 -8.03
CA THR A 292 0.99 3.55 -8.62
C THR A 292 0.77 4.95 -8.08
N ALA A 293 -0.01 5.77 -8.78
CA ALA A 293 -0.37 7.11 -8.32
C ALA A 293 -0.99 7.13 -6.91
N PHE A 294 -1.79 6.13 -6.55
CA PHE A 294 -2.33 6.00 -5.20
C PHE A 294 -1.23 5.73 -4.16
N MET A 295 -0.30 4.82 -4.48
CA MET A 295 0.84 4.53 -3.62
C MET A 295 1.71 5.75 -3.39
N GLU A 296 2.07 6.45 -4.45
CA GLU A 296 2.92 7.64 -4.35
C GLU A 296 2.24 8.74 -3.54
N THR A 297 0.93 8.94 -3.72
CA THR A 297 0.15 9.92 -2.95
C THR A 297 0.12 9.61 -1.46
N THR A 298 -0.24 8.38 -1.07
CA THR A 298 -0.32 8.02 0.36
C THR A 298 1.04 8.03 1.04
N ARG A 299 2.06 7.46 0.38
CA ARG A 299 3.44 7.36 0.91
C ARG A 299 4.07 8.73 1.07
N SER A 300 3.98 9.57 0.05
CA SER A 300 4.67 10.86 0.05
C SER A 300 4.06 11.83 1.06
N TYR A 301 2.73 11.82 1.20
CA TYR A 301 2.08 12.62 2.24
C TYR A 301 2.39 12.09 3.65
N ALA A 302 2.38 10.77 3.87
CA ALA A 302 2.77 10.19 5.16
C ALA A 302 4.23 10.52 5.53
N ALA A 303 5.15 10.42 4.57
CA ALA A 303 6.56 10.77 4.76
C ALA A 303 6.74 12.26 5.08
N LEU A 304 6.01 13.16 4.40
CA LEU A 304 5.98 14.59 4.70
C LEU A 304 5.51 14.85 6.13
N ARG A 305 4.40 14.23 6.55
CA ARG A 305 3.90 14.36 7.93
C ARG A 305 4.93 13.88 8.94
N TRP A 306 5.53 12.71 8.72
CA TRP A 306 6.53 12.17 9.62
C TRP A 306 7.76 13.08 9.74
N ASN A 307 8.24 13.65 8.63
CA ASN A 307 9.37 14.58 8.65
C ASN A 307 9.06 15.85 9.45
N LEU A 308 7.87 16.44 9.23
CA LEU A 308 7.49 17.71 9.86
C LEU A 308 7.10 17.55 11.34
N MET A 309 6.40 16.46 11.68
CA MET A 309 6.03 16.15 13.08
C MET A 309 7.25 15.81 13.94
N ASN A 310 8.34 15.34 13.32
CA ASN A 310 9.61 15.06 14.00
C ASN A 310 10.69 16.13 13.72
N HIS A 311 10.33 17.27 13.14
CA HIS A 311 11.29 18.31 12.80
C HIS A 311 12.00 18.85 14.06
N ASP A 312 13.27 19.24 13.98
CA ASP A 312 14.05 19.68 15.16
C ASP A 312 13.49 20.99 15.76
N ASP A 313 12.97 21.88 14.91
CA ASP A 313 12.28 23.11 15.34
C ASP A 313 10.89 22.81 15.98
N PRO A 314 10.68 23.14 17.27
CA PRO A 314 9.39 22.95 17.95
C PRO A 314 8.21 23.68 17.31
N GLN A 315 8.43 24.84 16.69
CA GLN A 315 7.37 25.58 16.04
C GLN A 315 6.86 24.83 14.80
N VAL A 316 7.77 24.26 14.00
CA VAL A 316 7.40 23.44 12.83
C VAL A 316 6.58 22.23 13.26
N ARG A 317 7.00 21.54 14.34
CA ARG A 317 6.23 20.41 14.88
C ARG A 317 4.85 20.83 15.34
N HIS A 318 4.74 21.96 16.03
CA HIS A 318 3.46 22.47 16.51
C HIS A 318 2.53 22.84 15.35
N GLU A 319 3.04 23.53 14.33
CA GLU A 319 2.30 23.85 13.12
C GLU A 319 1.85 22.59 12.39
N ALA A 320 2.75 21.61 12.21
CA ALA A 320 2.44 20.33 11.57
C ALA A 320 1.33 19.59 12.34
N HIS A 321 1.44 19.51 13.66
CA HIS A 321 0.45 18.87 14.54
C HIS A 321 -0.94 19.51 14.44
N GLN A 322 -1.00 20.83 14.30
CA GLN A 322 -2.27 21.57 14.22
C GLN A 322 -2.91 21.56 12.84
N HIS A 323 -2.15 21.40 11.75
CA HIS A 323 -2.66 21.59 10.39
C HIS A 323 -2.65 20.33 9.52
N LEU A 324 -1.75 19.36 9.78
CA LEU A 324 -1.62 18.17 8.94
C LEU A 324 -2.45 17.00 9.47
N THR A 325 -3.58 16.80 8.81
CA THR A 325 -4.54 15.73 9.13
C THR A 325 -3.99 14.32 8.88
N HIS A 326 -4.55 13.33 9.58
CA HIS A 326 -4.35 11.92 9.24
C HIS A 326 -5.02 11.60 7.88
N PRO A 327 -4.37 10.82 6.98
CA PRO A 327 -4.92 10.44 5.68
C PRO A 327 -6.33 9.84 5.74
N ARG A 328 -6.68 9.14 6.82
CA ARG A 328 -8.03 8.59 7.06
C ARG A 328 -9.18 9.60 7.00
N PHE A 329 -8.89 10.87 7.29
CA PHE A 329 -9.87 11.96 7.22
C PHE A 329 -9.85 12.69 5.88
N CYS A 330 -8.99 12.29 4.96
CA CYS A 330 -8.89 12.89 3.64
C CYS A 330 -9.83 12.19 2.65
N THR A 331 -10.05 12.84 1.52
CA THR A 331 -10.66 12.23 0.34
C THR A 331 -9.60 12.03 -0.74
N PHE A 332 -9.50 10.83 -1.28
CA PHE A 332 -8.67 10.46 -2.41
C PHE A 332 -9.55 10.46 -3.66
N VAL A 333 -9.12 11.15 -4.72
CA VAL A 333 -9.81 11.19 -6.01
C VAL A 333 -8.84 10.70 -7.08
N LEU A 334 -9.07 9.51 -7.59
CA LEU A 334 -8.31 8.93 -8.70
C LEU A 334 -8.82 9.54 -10.01
N LEU A 335 -7.92 9.93 -10.90
CA LEU A 335 -8.29 10.28 -12.28
C LEU A 335 -8.97 9.07 -12.95
N ARG A 336 -8.33 7.91 -12.89
CA ARG A 336 -8.86 6.65 -13.36
C ARG A 336 -8.74 5.57 -12.29
N PHE A 337 -9.83 4.86 -12.03
CA PHE A 337 -9.75 3.65 -11.22
C PHE A 337 -9.02 2.55 -12.01
N PRO A 338 -8.14 1.74 -11.38
CA PRO A 338 -7.49 0.63 -12.08
C PRO A 338 -8.50 -0.43 -12.56
N ASP A 339 -8.13 -1.27 -13.52
CA ASP A 339 -9.03 -2.36 -13.96
C ASP A 339 -9.40 -3.27 -12.78
N PRO A 340 -10.70 -3.43 -12.44
CA PRO A 340 -11.13 -4.30 -11.34
C PRO A 340 -10.74 -5.79 -11.51
N ALA A 341 -10.36 -6.22 -12.71
CA ALA A 341 -9.85 -7.56 -12.96
C ALA A 341 -8.35 -7.72 -12.66
N ASP A 342 -7.61 -6.61 -12.50
CA ASP A 342 -6.16 -6.59 -12.38
C ASP A 342 -5.65 -6.43 -10.94
N SER A 343 -4.38 -6.80 -10.75
CA SER A 343 -3.72 -6.77 -9.45
C SER A 343 -3.52 -5.36 -8.91
N GLU A 344 -3.49 -4.34 -9.78
CA GLU A 344 -3.40 -2.94 -9.39
C GLU A 344 -4.63 -2.48 -8.60
N ALA A 345 -5.84 -2.92 -8.99
CA ALA A 345 -7.06 -2.60 -8.26
C ALA A 345 -7.05 -3.24 -6.87
N VAL A 346 -6.66 -4.53 -6.77
CA VAL A 346 -6.51 -5.22 -5.48
C VAL A 346 -5.51 -4.48 -4.59
N MET A 347 -4.36 -4.11 -5.16
CA MET A 347 -3.30 -3.39 -4.47
C MET A 347 -3.77 -2.02 -3.97
N THR A 348 -4.48 -1.27 -4.82
CA THR A 348 -5.01 0.08 -4.52
C THR A 348 -6.03 0.02 -3.38
N LEU A 349 -7.00 -0.90 -3.45
CA LEU A 349 -7.99 -1.06 -2.38
C LEU A 349 -7.35 -1.55 -1.07
N GLY A 350 -6.36 -2.44 -1.18
CA GLY A 350 -5.55 -2.89 -0.05
C GLY A 350 -4.79 -1.75 0.62
N ALA A 351 -4.14 -0.90 -0.17
CA ALA A 351 -3.36 0.23 0.31
C ALA A 351 -4.26 1.30 0.94
N TYR A 352 -5.43 1.54 0.35
CA TYR A 352 -6.45 2.39 0.97
C TYR A 352 -6.87 1.80 2.31
N GLY A 353 -7.15 0.50 2.39
CA GLY A 353 -7.46 -0.17 3.65
C GLY A 353 -6.40 0.01 4.72
N SER A 354 -5.14 -0.19 4.36
CA SER A 354 -4.00 0.03 5.27
C SER A 354 -3.81 1.50 5.67
N THR A 355 -4.16 2.45 4.79
CA THR A 355 -4.11 3.89 5.09
C THR A 355 -5.25 4.33 6.03
N MET A 356 -6.42 3.71 5.93
CA MET A 356 -7.58 4.04 6.77
C MET A 356 -7.51 3.37 8.14
N GLU A 357 -7.10 2.08 8.17
CA GLU A 357 -7.05 1.14 9.30
C GLU A 357 -8.38 0.85 10.01
N ARG A 358 -9.26 1.84 10.12
CA ARG A 358 -10.59 1.76 10.71
C ARG A 358 -11.56 2.66 9.95
N HIS A 359 -12.82 2.26 9.94
CA HIS A 359 -13.90 3.07 9.41
C HIS A 359 -14.08 4.36 10.24
N THR A 360 -14.06 5.53 9.60
CA THR A 360 -14.14 6.83 10.28
C THR A 360 -15.13 7.82 9.67
N ALA A 361 -15.74 7.51 8.53
CA ALA A 361 -16.62 8.43 7.79
C ALA A 361 -17.84 7.70 7.24
N PRO A 362 -18.97 8.40 6.98
CA PRO A 362 -20.11 7.81 6.29
C PRO A 362 -19.70 7.11 4.99
N SER A 363 -20.35 6.00 4.67
CA SER A 363 -20.07 5.22 3.46
C SER A 363 -20.37 5.97 2.15
N PHE A 364 -21.15 7.06 2.20
CA PHE A 364 -21.51 7.85 1.03
C PHE A 364 -21.59 9.36 1.31
N PRO A 365 -21.01 10.21 0.46
CA PRO A 365 -20.04 9.88 -0.59
C PRO A 365 -18.76 9.27 0.02
N SER A 366 -18.08 8.40 -0.72
CA SER A 366 -16.88 7.67 -0.23
C SER A 366 -15.64 8.56 -0.12
N SER A 367 -14.66 8.15 0.69
CA SER A 367 -13.34 8.81 0.77
C SER A 367 -12.39 8.34 -0.30
N LEU A 368 -12.77 7.28 -1.01
CA LEU A 368 -12.07 6.79 -2.17
C LEU A 368 -12.98 6.99 -3.37
N GLN A 369 -12.65 7.98 -4.20
CA GLN A 369 -13.43 8.34 -5.37
C GLN A 369 -12.61 8.17 -6.64
N TYR A 370 -13.28 8.03 -7.78
CA TYR A 370 -12.65 8.03 -9.09
C TYR A 370 -13.45 8.85 -10.10
N VAL A 371 -12.77 9.46 -11.09
CA VAL A 371 -13.45 10.21 -12.16
C VAL A 371 -13.86 9.27 -13.29
N LEU A 372 -12.92 8.48 -13.78
CA LEU A 372 -13.11 7.59 -14.93
C LEU A 372 -12.92 6.12 -14.56
N LEU A 373 -13.60 5.25 -15.31
CA LEU A 373 -13.35 3.82 -15.32
C LEU A 373 -12.57 3.43 -16.59
N PRO A 374 -11.88 2.28 -16.58
CA PRO A 374 -11.38 1.67 -17.80
C PRO A 374 -12.53 1.31 -18.75
N THR A 375 -12.25 1.29 -20.05
CA THR A 375 -13.24 0.97 -21.08
C THR A 375 -13.82 -0.42 -20.83
N GLY A 376 -15.15 -0.53 -20.79
CA GLY A 376 -15.85 -1.80 -20.57
C GLY A 376 -16.06 -2.18 -19.10
N CYS A 377 -15.48 -1.46 -18.14
CA CYS A 377 -15.73 -1.65 -16.71
C CYS A 377 -16.93 -0.83 -16.22
N THR A 378 -17.61 -1.33 -15.20
CA THR A 378 -18.72 -0.63 -14.54
C THR A 378 -18.45 -0.38 -13.06
N ALA A 379 -19.17 0.56 -12.45
CA ALA A 379 -19.13 0.78 -11.00
C ALA A 379 -19.49 -0.49 -10.20
N LYS A 380 -20.31 -1.38 -10.78
CA LYS A 380 -20.67 -2.66 -10.18
C LYS A 380 -19.46 -3.61 -10.10
N ASP A 381 -18.54 -3.56 -11.07
CA ASP A 381 -17.34 -4.39 -11.06
C ASP A 381 -16.38 -3.93 -9.95
N VAL A 382 -16.21 -2.61 -9.78
CA VAL A 382 -15.46 -2.02 -8.67
C VAL A 382 -16.06 -2.42 -7.31
N ALA A 383 -17.39 -2.27 -7.17
CA ALA A 383 -18.08 -2.63 -5.93
C ALA A 383 -17.96 -4.13 -5.62
N ARG A 384 -18.06 -5.00 -6.63
CA ARG A 384 -17.89 -6.45 -6.47
C ARG A 384 -16.49 -6.79 -5.99
N LEU A 385 -15.44 -6.16 -6.55
CA LEU A 385 -14.08 -6.36 -6.08
C LEU A 385 -13.96 -5.98 -4.60
N ALA A 386 -14.42 -4.78 -4.23
CA ALA A 386 -14.33 -4.27 -2.86
C ALA A 386 -15.07 -5.16 -1.84
N GLN A 387 -16.24 -5.67 -2.20
CA GLN A 387 -17.06 -6.55 -1.35
C GLN A 387 -16.47 -7.95 -1.16
N ASN A 388 -15.61 -8.40 -2.07
CA ASN A 388 -14.97 -9.72 -1.98
C ASN A 388 -13.63 -9.69 -1.22
N LEU A 389 -13.11 -8.51 -0.89
CA LEU A 389 -11.85 -8.39 -0.14
C LEU A 389 -11.94 -9.08 1.24
N PRO A 390 -10.78 -9.42 1.85
CA PRO A 390 -10.75 -10.05 3.17
C PRO A 390 -11.52 -9.28 4.26
N PRO A 391 -11.93 -9.96 5.36
CA PRO A 391 -12.75 -9.37 6.43
C PRO A 391 -12.30 -8.02 6.98
N PHE A 392 -10.99 -7.77 7.06
CA PHE A 392 -10.44 -6.47 7.45
C PHE A 392 -10.99 -5.32 6.57
N TYR A 393 -11.04 -5.52 5.26
CA TYR A 393 -11.45 -4.49 4.30
C TYR A 393 -12.97 -4.34 4.25
N THR A 394 -13.72 -5.43 4.42
CA THR A 394 -15.18 -5.44 4.29
C THR A 394 -15.89 -5.09 5.59
N SER A 395 -15.40 -5.55 6.73
CA SER A 395 -16.05 -5.36 8.04
C SER A 395 -15.46 -4.19 8.83
N ASN A 396 -14.13 -4.04 8.84
CA ASN A 396 -13.47 -3.04 9.68
C ASN A 396 -13.26 -1.70 9.00
N VAL A 397 -12.70 -1.69 7.79
CA VAL A 397 -12.48 -0.44 7.03
C VAL A 397 -13.75 -0.07 6.26
N GLN A 398 -14.47 -1.06 5.76
CA GLN A 398 -15.64 -0.92 4.87
C GLN A 398 -15.28 -0.17 3.59
N VAL A 399 -14.30 -0.71 2.85
CA VAL A 399 -13.85 -0.15 1.58
C VAL A 399 -15.00 -0.12 0.57
N ALA A 400 -15.36 1.07 0.11
CA ALA A 400 -16.49 1.28 -0.80
C ALA A 400 -16.15 2.40 -1.80
N PRO A 401 -15.37 2.16 -2.87
CA PRO A 401 -15.04 3.19 -3.84
C PRO A 401 -16.29 3.65 -4.59
N CYS A 402 -16.39 4.94 -4.93
CA CYS A 402 -17.48 5.45 -5.76
C CYS A 402 -16.98 6.40 -6.85
N GLN A 403 -17.78 6.57 -7.92
CA GLN A 403 -17.49 7.62 -8.89
C GLN A 403 -17.77 9.00 -8.27
N VAL A 404 -17.02 10.02 -8.67
CA VAL A 404 -17.34 11.42 -8.35
C VAL A 404 -18.76 11.76 -8.81
N LEU A 405 -19.46 12.61 -8.07
CA LEU A 405 -20.86 12.97 -8.37
C LEU A 405 -21.00 14.15 -9.32
N ASP A 406 -19.98 15.00 -9.47
CA ASP A 406 -20.05 16.18 -10.33
C ASP A 406 -19.89 15.81 -11.82
N PRO A 407 -20.94 15.96 -12.66
CA PRO A 407 -20.84 15.68 -14.08
C PRO A 407 -19.90 16.64 -14.81
N ASN A 408 -19.70 17.86 -14.31
CA ASN A 408 -18.81 18.82 -14.94
C ASN A 408 -17.34 18.40 -14.78
N LEU A 409 -16.97 17.84 -13.62
CA LEU A 409 -15.64 17.24 -13.42
C LEU A 409 -15.39 16.11 -14.43
N MET A 410 -16.34 15.17 -14.57
CA MET A 410 -16.21 14.05 -15.51
C MET A 410 -16.10 14.52 -16.97
N GLN A 411 -16.93 15.50 -17.36
CA GLN A 411 -16.93 16.04 -18.71
C GLN A 411 -15.64 16.81 -19.04
N GLU A 412 -15.17 17.64 -18.11
CA GLU A 412 -13.96 18.45 -18.30
C GLU A 412 -12.72 17.57 -18.41
N VAL A 413 -12.59 16.58 -17.51
CA VAL A 413 -11.50 15.59 -17.58
C VAL A 413 -11.50 14.84 -18.91
N THR A 414 -12.67 14.37 -19.36
CA THR A 414 -12.80 13.66 -20.65
C THR A 414 -12.40 14.56 -21.82
N THR A 415 -12.81 15.83 -21.77
CA THR A 415 -12.53 16.81 -22.82
C THR A 415 -11.03 17.10 -22.91
N ARG A 416 -10.37 17.38 -21.77
CA ARG A 416 -8.93 17.67 -21.73
C ARG A 416 -8.07 16.50 -22.17
N LEU A 417 -8.36 15.28 -21.69
CA LEU A 417 -7.65 14.08 -22.14
C LEU A 417 -7.81 13.85 -23.65
N GLY A 418 -9.02 14.03 -24.18
CA GLY A 418 -9.29 13.89 -25.61
C GLY A 418 -8.68 15.00 -26.47
N GLN A 419 -8.38 16.17 -25.92
CA GLN A 419 -7.62 17.23 -26.61
C GLN A 419 -6.13 16.92 -26.64
N ALA A 420 -5.57 16.43 -25.53
CA ALA A 420 -4.16 16.03 -25.44
C ALA A 420 -3.82 14.92 -26.44
N GLN A 421 -4.66 13.88 -26.54
CA GLN A 421 -4.50 12.78 -27.50
C GLN A 421 -4.55 13.21 -28.98
N ARG A 422 -5.23 14.33 -29.29
CA ARG A 422 -5.30 14.88 -30.65
C ARG A 422 -4.15 15.82 -30.99
N SER A 423 -3.37 16.22 -29.99
CA SER A 423 -2.28 17.20 -30.11
C SER A 423 -0.90 16.53 -30.29
N GLU A 424 -0.81 15.21 -30.13
CA GLU A 424 0.38 14.44 -30.53
C GLU A 424 0.45 14.37 -32.07
N PRO A 425 1.52 14.88 -32.71
CA PRO A 425 1.68 14.71 -34.14
C PRO A 425 1.81 13.22 -34.45
N ALA A 426 1.06 12.74 -35.45
CA ALA A 426 1.19 11.37 -35.94
C ALA A 426 2.66 11.09 -36.25
N ALA A 427 3.26 10.14 -35.54
CA ALA A 427 4.62 9.67 -35.83
C ALA A 427 4.65 9.19 -37.28
N GLY A 428 5.28 10.00 -38.13
CA GLY A 428 5.49 9.73 -39.56
C GLY A 428 6.78 8.96 -39.81
#